data_AF-A0A417V7Z4-F1
#
_entry.id   AF-A0A417V7Z4-F1
#
_cell.length_a   1.000
_cell.length_b   1.000
_cell.length_c   1.000
_cell.angle_alpha   90.00
_cell.angle_beta   90.00
_cell.angle_gamma   90.00
#
_symmetry.space_group_name_H-M   'P 1'
#
loop_
_entity.id
_entity.type
_entity.pdbx_description
1 polymer ?
#
loop_
_entity_poly.entity_id
_entity_poly.type
_entity_poly.pdbx_seq_one_letter_code
_entity_poly.pdbx_strand_id
1 'polypeptide(L)'
;MNDYDIQEAFKRIEDELIASMMRNMQRHRAEETKEGIEWGMWQAEQLRALEEYRKRNAKKYNGQFEEINSSIPAIISESRKRGYLDQEAHILETIGQTSGGSGDIDGAFFKINDRKMNALIDATVSDMDSAETAMLRRANDQYRKTIFNAQVYANSGVGTYEKAVDMATKDFLAAGIQCIQYKNGSMHRIEEYAGMAIRTASKRAYLTGEGEKRKEWGCHLVIMNKRGNPCPKCLPFVGKILIDDVWSGGSSKDGSYPLMSSAMAAGLYHPNCKDGHTTYFPGISTPPDDKFSKKEIKQVEEDYKDDQKQQYAKRQEEKFGRLANYSLDPMNKKVYASRQEQWKHVRMRTGNKSSQEYAESKRPLANFMALPQNRVVDVLRKESASWIESLSGKEKHAIEKYTYNSGDRKPDRFFERLNGMLRGDRPEDTALAEYARTLSVAIQKNELRHDVICYRNVDLDLYSDLTDGDIFKEKQFISTSVVKKAALDKKYKVTIYAPKGSKCAYIEKLSKYPKQRELLLDKDSLFKVISKKENEIELQVII
;
A
#
# COMPACT_ATOMS: atom_id res chain seq x y z
N MET A 1 5.11 12.50 -15.24
CA MET A 1 5.99 11.65 -14.43
C MET A 1 5.68 11.92 -12.97
N ASN A 2 5.49 10.91 -12.14
CA ASN A 2 5.28 11.02 -10.69
C ASN A 2 6.49 10.44 -9.91
N ASP A 3 6.49 10.54 -8.58
CA ASP A 3 7.59 10.04 -7.71
C ASP A 3 7.96 8.56 -7.97
N TYR A 4 6.98 7.71 -8.27
CA TYR A 4 7.20 6.29 -8.55
C TYR A 4 7.81 6.07 -9.93
N ASP A 5 7.45 6.90 -10.90
CA ASP A 5 8.01 6.84 -12.26
C ASP A 5 9.51 7.16 -12.26
N ILE A 6 9.95 8.13 -11.44
CA ILE A 6 11.38 8.48 -11.31
C ILE A 6 12.17 7.34 -10.66
N GLN A 7 11.64 6.77 -9.57
CA GLN A 7 12.27 5.62 -8.92
C GLN A 7 12.41 4.43 -9.90
N GLU A 8 11.37 4.13 -10.67
CA GLU A 8 11.41 3.06 -11.66
C GLU A 8 12.35 3.40 -12.83
N ALA A 9 12.46 4.66 -13.25
CA ALA A 9 13.41 5.08 -14.28
C ALA A 9 14.87 4.83 -13.86
N PHE A 10 15.24 5.23 -12.63
CA PHE A 10 16.58 4.95 -12.09
C PHE A 10 16.87 3.45 -11.98
N LYS A 11 15.88 2.66 -11.56
CA LYS A 11 15.99 1.20 -11.51
C LYS A 11 16.26 0.60 -12.90
N ARG A 12 15.55 1.05 -13.94
CA ARG A 12 15.77 0.59 -15.33
C ARG A 12 17.17 0.96 -15.83
N ILE A 13 17.68 2.13 -15.47
CA ILE A 13 19.04 2.54 -15.82
C ILE A 13 20.05 1.63 -15.13
N GLU A 14 19.89 1.36 -13.83
CA GLU A 14 20.71 0.41 -13.09
C GLU A 14 20.70 -0.98 -13.73
N ASP A 15 19.52 -1.54 -13.98
CA ASP A 15 19.33 -2.87 -14.56
C ASP A 15 20.00 -2.97 -15.95
N GLU A 16 19.92 -1.94 -16.77
CA GLU A 16 20.57 -1.92 -18.09
C GLU A 16 22.09 -1.69 -18.00
N LEU A 17 22.59 -0.93 -17.01
CA LEU A 17 24.03 -0.80 -16.75
C LEU A 17 24.63 -2.16 -16.37
N ILE A 18 23.95 -2.91 -15.50
CA ILE A 18 24.32 -4.27 -15.10
C ILE A 18 24.22 -5.21 -16.30
N ALA A 19 23.09 -5.21 -17.02
CA ALA A 19 22.88 -6.06 -18.17
C ALA A 19 23.93 -5.83 -19.26
N SER A 20 24.25 -4.58 -19.57
CA SER A 20 25.27 -4.24 -20.56
C SER A 20 26.67 -4.69 -20.13
N MET A 21 27.00 -4.59 -18.84
CA MET A 21 28.27 -5.12 -18.32
C MET A 21 28.33 -6.64 -18.52
N MET A 22 27.28 -7.37 -18.12
CA MET A 22 27.24 -8.83 -18.22
C MET A 22 27.24 -9.34 -19.67
N ARG A 23 26.54 -8.64 -20.58
CA ARG A 23 26.57 -8.95 -22.02
C ARG A 23 27.97 -8.81 -22.61
N ASN A 24 28.72 -7.77 -22.24
CA ASN A 24 30.11 -7.62 -22.68
C ASN A 24 30.99 -8.77 -22.15
N MET A 25 30.84 -9.15 -20.88
CA MET A 25 31.55 -10.29 -20.30
C MET A 25 31.25 -11.60 -21.05
N GLN A 26 29.99 -11.83 -21.43
CA GLN A 26 29.59 -13.02 -22.17
C GLN A 26 30.11 -13.01 -23.62
N ARG A 27 30.03 -11.87 -24.32
CA ARG A 27 30.45 -11.74 -25.72
C ARG A 27 31.93 -12.05 -25.91
N HIS A 28 32.79 -11.45 -25.08
CA HIS A 28 34.24 -11.67 -25.20
C HIS A 28 34.63 -13.13 -24.95
N ARG A 29 33.91 -13.86 -24.11
CA ARG A 29 34.13 -15.31 -23.94
C ARG A 29 33.83 -16.10 -25.21
N ALA A 30 32.75 -15.75 -25.91
CA ALA A 30 32.41 -16.40 -27.18
C ALA A 30 33.46 -16.12 -28.25
N GLU A 31 34.04 -14.92 -28.27
CA GLU A 31 35.15 -14.53 -29.16
C GLU A 31 36.44 -15.29 -28.82
N GLU A 32 36.84 -15.37 -27.55
CA GLU A 32 38.00 -16.16 -27.12
C GLU A 32 37.89 -17.64 -27.50
N THR A 33 36.72 -18.24 -27.27
CA THR A 33 36.47 -19.66 -27.57
C THR A 33 36.56 -19.91 -29.07
N LYS A 34 36.15 -18.94 -29.89
CA LYS A 34 36.20 -19.01 -31.36
C LYS A 34 37.62 -18.82 -31.90
N GLU A 35 38.38 -17.90 -31.33
CA GLU A 35 39.71 -17.51 -31.82
C GLU A 35 40.86 -18.29 -31.16
N GLY A 36 40.60 -19.09 -30.13
CA GLY A 36 41.59 -19.96 -29.48
C GLY A 36 42.67 -19.21 -28.68
N ILE A 37 42.37 -17.98 -28.22
CA ILE A 37 43.31 -17.08 -27.55
C ILE A 37 43.31 -17.33 -26.04
N GLU A 38 44.49 -17.33 -25.40
CA GLU A 38 44.63 -17.43 -23.95
C GLU A 38 44.52 -16.08 -23.21
N TRP A 39 44.04 -16.17 -21.97
CA TRP A 39 43.62 -15.13 -21.01
C TRP A 39 44.50 -13.86 -20.84
N GLY A 40 45.74 -13.83 -21.31
CA GLY A 40 46.61 -12.65 -21.22
C GLY A 40 46.11 -11.45 -22.03
N MET A 41 45.52 -11.68 -23.21
CA MET A 41 44.93 -10.61 -24.04
C MET A 41 43.53 -10.19 -23.56
N TRP A 42 42.86 -11.04 -22.77
CA TRP A 42 41.50 -10.82 -22.30
C TRP A 42 41.36 -9.57 -21.42
N GLN A 43 42.28 -9.38 -20.48
CA GLN A 43 42.22 -8.24 -19.56
C GLN A 43 42.36 -6.91 -20.32
N ALA A 44 43.26 -6.84 -21.30
CA ALA A 44 43.44 -5.67 -22.15
C ALA A 44 42.19 -5.39 -22.99
N GLU A 45 41.59 -6.44 -23.54
CA GLU A 45 40.35 -6.34 -24.33
C GLU A 45 39.15 -5.91 -23.48
N GLN A 46 39.01 -6.43 -22.27
CA GLN A 46 37.98 -5.99 -21.32
C GLN A 46 38.16 -4.54 -20.88
N LEU A 47 39.40 -4.07 -20.73
CA LEU A 47 39.68 -2.67 -20.43
C LEU A 47 39.33 -1.75 -21.61
N ARG A 48 39.58 -2.20 -22.85
CA ARG A 48 39.14 -1.51 -24.08
C ARG A 48 37.61 -1.44 -24.16
N ALA A 49 36.93 -2.57 -23.93
CA ALA A 49 35.48 -2.65 -23.89
C ALA A 49 34.87 -1.79 -22.76
N LEU A 50 35.56 -1.65 -21.63
CA LEU A 50 35.18 -0.75 -20.54
C LEU A 50 35.25 0.71 -20.97
N GLU A 51 36.27 1.12 -21.74
CA GLU A 51 36.37 2.50 -22.21
C GLU A 51 35.21 2.84 -23.16
N GLU A 52 34.87 1.91 -24.06
CA GLU A 52 33.69 2.04 -24.92
C GLU A 52 32.39 2.03 -24.14
N TYR A 53 32.26 1.15 -23.14
CA TYR A 53 31.12 1.11 -22.21
C TYR A 53 30.93 2.46 -21.52
N ARG A 54 32.01 3.05 -21.01
CA ARG A 54 31.99 4.37 -20.37
C ARG A 54 31.51 5.46 -21.32
N LYS A 55 32.07 5.54 -22.53
CA LYS A 55 31.69 6.54 -23.55
C LYS A 55 30.24 6.36 -23.99
N ARG A 56 29.80 5.13 -24.25
CA ARG A 56 28.43 4.80 -24.66
C ARG A 56 27.42 5.14 -23.58
N ASN A 57 27.69 4.77 -22.32
CA ASN A 57 26.77 5.01 -21.21
C ASN A 57 26.65 6.50 -20.89
N ALA A 58 27.77 7.24 -20.89
CA ALA A 58 27.73 8.69 -20.73
C ALA A 58 26.84 9.33 -21.80
N LYS A 59 26.99 8.94 -23.08
CA LYS A 59 26.15 9.47 -24.17
C LYS A 59 24.68 9.03 -24.07
N LYS A 60 24.42 7.78 -23.68
CA LYS A 60 23.07 7.19 -23.63
C LYS A 60 22.23 7.76 -22.48
N TYR A 61 22.81 7.86 -21.28
CA TYR A 61 22.05 8.18 -20.08
C TYR A 61 21.98 9.66 -19.77
N ASN A 62 22.87 10.50 -20.33
CA ASN A 62 22.83 11.95 -20.09
C ASN A 62 21.45 12.55 -20.43
N GLY A 63 20.89 12.21 -21.59
CA GLY A 63 19.54 12.68 -21.95
C GLY A 63 18.42 12.11 -21.08
N GLN A 64 18.57 10.89 -20.55
CA GLN A 64 17.58 10.30 -19.63
C GLN A 64 17.61 10.97 -18.26
N PHE A 65 18.80 11.28 -17.75
CA PHE A 65 18.97 12.04 -16.52
C PHE A 65 18.43 13.46 -16.65
N GLU A 66 18.73 14.15 -17.75
CA GLU A 66 18.15 15.47 -18.05
C GLU A 66 16.62 15.43 -18.07
N GLU A 67 16.02 14.41 -18.71
CA GLU A 67 14.57 14.23 -18.73
C GLU A 67 14.00 14.00 -17.32
N ILE A 68 14.62 13.12 -16.52
CA ILE A 68 14.23 12.86 -15.13
C ILE A 68 14.30 14.16 -14.31
N ASN A 69 15.44 14.86 -14.35
CA ASN A 69 15.70 16.05 -13.54
C ASN A 69 14.80 17.22 -13.94
N SER A 70 14.45 17.33 -15.23
CA SER A 70 13.50 18.34 -15.71
C SER A 70 12.09 18.19 -15.14
N SER A 71 11.71 16.98 -14.71
CA SER A 71 10.38 16.69 -14.16
C SER A 71 10.25 17.01 -12.66
N ILE A 72 11.37 17.04 -11.92
CA ILE A 72 11.40 17.24 -10.46
C ILE A 72 10.77 18.58 -10.04
N PRO A 73 11.11 19.73 -10.66
CA PRO A 73 10.50 21.01 -10.28
C PRO A 73 8.97 21.00 -10.38
N ALA A 74 8.42 20.37 -11.43
CA ALA A 74 6.98 20.29 -11.64
C ALA A 74 6.29 19.43 -10.57
N ILE A 75 6.86 18.29 -10.22
CA ILE A 75 6.34 17.37 -9.19
C ILE A 75 6.27 18.06 -7.81
N ILE A 76 7.36 18.74 -7.44
CA ILE A 76 7.46 19.44 -6.15
C ILE A 76 6.50 20.64 -6.13
N SER A 77 6.45 21.42 -7.20
CA SER A 77 5.56 22.59 -7.30
C SER A 77 4.08 22.19 -7.27
N GLU A 78 3.70 21.11 -7.96
CA GLU A 78 2.33 20.59 -7.91
C GLU A 78 1.96 20.08 -6.51
N SER A 79 2.92 19.46 -5.80
CA SER A 79 2.70 19.04 -4.41
C SER A 79 2.40 20.23 -3.49
N ARG A 80 3.13 21.35 -3.64
CA ARG A 80 2.85 22.60 -2.92
C ARG A 80 1.47 23.15 -3.24
N LYS A 81 1.14 23.28 -4.53
CA LYS A 81 -0.16 23.76 -4.99
C LYS A 81 -1.30 22.93 -4.41
N ARG A 82 -1.16 21.60 -4.45
CA ARG A 82 -2.14 20.69 -3.88
C ARG A 82 -2.32 20.90 -2.38
N GLY A 83 -1.23 21.01 -1.61
CA GLY A 83 -1.34 21.26 -0.17
C GLY A 83 -2.08 22.55 0.15
N TYR A 84 -1.85 23.61 -0.63
CA TYR A 84 -2.57 24.87 -0.47
C TYR A 84 -4.07 24.74 -0.75
N LEU A 85 -4.44 24.10 -1.86
CA LEU A 85 -5.85 23.90 -2.24
C LEU A 85 -6.59 22.96 -1.29
N ASP A 86 -5.95 21.86 -0.88
CA ASP A 86 -6.51 20.91 0.09
C ASP A 86 -6.79 21.63 1.42
N GLN A 87 -5.88 22.49 1.87
CA GLN A 87 -6.05 23.26 3.09
C GLN A 87 -7.13 24.33 2.97
N GLU A 88 -7.27 24.97 1.81
CA GLU A 88 -8.34 25.94 1.56
C GLU A 88 -9.71 25.28 1.62
N ALA A 89 -9.87 24.16 0.92
CA ALA A 89 -11.08 23.36 0.94
C ALA A 89 -11.43 22.95 2.38
N HIS A 90 -10.44 22.51 3.16
CA HIS A 90 -10.65 22.12 4.55
C HIS A 90 -11.11 23.29 5.45
N ILE A 91 -10.53 24.48 5.29
CA ILE A 91 -10.95 25.67 6.06
C ILE A 91 -12.39 26.04 5.72
N LEU A 92 -12.71 26.12 4.43
CA LEU A 92 -14.06 26.49 3.94
C LEU A 92 -15.13 25.51 4.43
N GLU A 93 -14.84 24.20 4.34
CA GLU A 93 -15.71 23.15 4.87
C GLU A 93 -15.93 23.33 6.38
N THR A 94 -14.87 23.63 7.14
CA THR A 94 -14.94 23.77 8.60
C THR A 94 -15.79 24.97 9.05
N ILE A 95 -15.81 26.06 8.27
CA ILE A 95 -16.62 27.25 8.56
C ILE A 95 -18.01 27.21 7.90
N GLY A 96 -18.38 26.11 7.24
CA GLY A 96 -19.69 25.92 6.62
C GLY A 96 -19.91 26.75 5.35
N GLN A 97 -18.85 27.21 4.69
CA GLN A 97 -18.93 27.88 3.39
C GLN A 97 -18.73 26.86 2.27
N THR A 98 -19.54 26.95 1.21
CA THR A 98 -19.31 26.17 -0.01
C THR A 98 -18.02 26.65 -0.67
N SER A 99 -17.13 25.71 -0.97
CA SER A 99 -15.95 25.94 -1.80
C SER A 99 -16.43 26.44 -3.17
N GLY A 100 -16.42 27.76 -3.37
CA GLY A 100 -16.62 28.38 -4.68
C GLY A 100 -15.56 27.81 -5.61
N GLY A 101 -16.00 27.13 -6.68
CA GLY A 101 -15.12 26.34 -7.54
C GLY A 101 -13.88 27.13 -7.96
N SER A 102 -12.73 26.44 -7.92
CA SER A 102 -11.43 26.87 -8.47
C SER A 102 -11.30 28.39 -8.54
N GLY A 103 -11.29 29.07 -7.39
CA GLY A 103 -10.88 30.47 -7.36
C GLY A 103 -9.54 30.56 -8.07
N ASP A 104 -9.49 31.38 -9.12
CA ASP A 104 -8.29 31.59 -9.93
C ASP A 104 -7.13 31.80 -8.94
N ILE A 105 -6.18 30.87 -8.92
CA ILE A 105 -5.02 30.99 -8.02
C ILE A 105 -4.26 32.20 -8.53
N ASP A 106 -4.52 33.34 -7.90
CA ASP A 106 -4.03 34.62 -8.37
C ASP A 106 -2.50 34.55 -8.50
N GLY A 107 -1.91 35.11 -9.54
CA GLY A 107 -0.46 35.01 -9.81
C GLY A 107 0.42 35.55 -8.66
N ALA A 108 -0.19 36.22 -7.67
CA ALA A 108 0.40 36.63 -6.40
C ALA A 108 0.65 35.45 -5.42
N PHE A 109 -0.11 34.36 -5.50
CA PHE A 109 0.07 33.13 -4.71
C PHE A 109 1.47 32.54 -4.92
N PHE A 110 1.88 32.43 -6.19
CA PHE A 110 3.20 31.95 -6.60
C PHE A 110 4.33 32.97 -6.39
N LYS A 111 4.14 34.04 -5.61
CA LYS A 111 5.21 35.00 -5.25
C LYS A 111 5.57 34.95 -3.77
N ILE A 112 4.68 34.44 -2.92
CA ILE A 112 4.93 34.31 -1.49
C ILE A 112 5.83 33.07 -1.32
N ASN A 113 7.02 33.25 -0.74
CA ASN A 113 7.92 32.16 -0.30
C ASN A 113 8.68 31.34 -1.39
N ASP A 114 8.76 31.82 -2.63
CA ASP A 114 9.47 31.13 -3.72
C ASP A 114 10.92 30.81 -3.39
N ARG A 115 11.60 31.64 -2.60
CA ARG A 115 13.00 31.38 -2.22
C ARG A 115 13.19 30.06 -1.49
N LYS A 116 12.33 29.73 -0.52
CA LYS A 116 12.42 28.45 0.20
C LYS A 116 12.03 27.28 -0.71
N MET A 117 11.06 27.51 -1.59
CA MET A 117 10.61 26.48 -2.52
C MET A 117 11.68 26.15 -3.57
N ASN A 118 12.23 27.19 -4.21
CA ASN A 118 13.33 27.07 -5.16
C ASN A 118 14.54 26.42 -4.50
N ALA A 119 14.91 26.82 -3.28
CA ALA A 119 16.01 26.16 -2.56
C ALA A 119 15.77 24.65 -2.32
N LEU A 120 14.53 24.22 -2.06
CA LEU A 120 14.20 22.80 -1.92
C LEU A 120 14.25 22.07 -3.27
N ILE A 121 13.77 22.70 -4.35
CA ILE A 121 13.86 22.15 -5.72
C ILE A 121 15.31 22.02 -6.13
N ASP A 122 16.09 23.10 -6.04
CA ASP A 122 17.50 23.15 -6.42
C ASP A 122 18.33 22.13 -5.64
N ALA A 123 18.09 22.00 -4.32
CA ALA A 123 18.75 20.98 -3.51
C ALA A 123 18.38 19.56 -3.96
N THR A 124 17.11 19.31 -4.29
CA THR A 124 16.66 17.99 -4.75
C THR A 124 17.26 17.64 -6.12
N VAL A 125 17.30 18.58 -7.06
CA VAL A 125 17.91 18.40 -8.39
C VAL A 125 19.42 18.18 -8.25
N SER A 126 20.11 19.00 -7.45
CA SER A 126 21.55 18.86 -7.22
C SER A 126 21.92 17.53 -6.56
N ASP A 127 21.08 17.03 -5.64
CA ASP A 127 21.23 15.71 -5.05
C ASP A 127 21.09 14.59 -6.11
N MET A 128 20.21 14.76 -7.11
CA MET A 128 20.06 13.79 -8.21
C MET A 128 21.26 13.82 -9.16
N ASP A 129 21.71 15.00 -9.61
CA ASP A 129 22.90 15.14 -10.47
C ASP A 129 24.14 14.48 -9.84
N SER A 130 24.30 14.66 -8.53
CA SER A 130 25.38 14.05 -7.75
C SER A 130 25.25 12.52 -7.69
N ALA A 131 24.03 12.02 -7.47
CA ALA A 131 23.73 10.60 -7.40
C ALA A 131 23.97 9.89 -8.75
N GLU A 132 23.58 10.51 -9.86
CA GLU A 132 23.76 10.02 -11.22
C GLU A 132 25.22 9.85 -11.58
N THR A 133 26.01 10.89 -11.31
CA THR A 133 27.46 10.87 -11.49
C THR A 133 28.10 9.76 -10.65
N ALA A 134 27.66 9.60 -9.40
CA ALA A 134 28.13 8.55 -8.51
C ALA A 134 27.74 7.14 -9.01
N MET A 135 26.53 6.97 -9.56
CA MET A 135 26.07 5.70 -10.13
C MET A 135 26.95 5.28 -11.31
N LEU A 136 27.16 6.17 -12.29
CA LEU A 136 28.00 5.86 -13.47
C LEU A 136 29.45 5.55 -13.06
N ARG A 137 30.00 6.31 -12.11
CA ARG A 137 31.33 6.04 -11.55
C ARG A 137 31.39 4.66 -10.87
N ARG A 138 30.41 4.36 -10.03
CA ARG A 138 30.33 3.10 -9.30
C ARG A 138 30.17 1.90 -10.24
N ALA A 139 29.38 2.03 -11.31
CA ALA A 139 29.26 1.01 -12.35
C ALA A 139 30.62 0.69 -12.99
N ASN A 140 31.38 1.72 -13.36
CA ASN A 140 32.73 1.57 -13.93
C ASN A 140 33.70 0.88 -12.94
N ASP A 141 33.66 1.26 -11.66
CA ASP A 141 34.51 0.66 -10.63
C ASP A 141 34.17 -0.82 -10.42
N GLN A 142 32.87 -1.17 -10.43
CA GLN A 142 32.43 -2.56 -10.30
C GLN A 142 32.77 -3.40 -11.53
N TYR A 143 32.70 -2.82 -12.73
CA TYR A 143 33.19 -3.47 -13.94
C TYR A 143 34.68 -3.81 -13.79
N ARG A 144 35.53 -2.84 -13.44
CA ARG A 144 36.97 -3.06 -13.24
C ARG A 144 37.26 -4.13 -12.20
N LYS A 145 36.57 -4.05 -11.06
CA LYS A 145 36.70 -5.04 -9.98
C LYS A 145 36.29 -6.44 -10.43
N THR A 146 35.23 -6.54 -11.22
CA THR A 146 34.77 -7.81 -11.79
C THR A 146 35.80 -8.42 -12.72
N ILE A 147 36.39 -7.64 -13.64
CA ILE A 147 37.46 -8.12 -14.54
C ILE A 147 38.60 -8.73 -13.71
N PHE A 148 39.08 -7.98 -12.71
CA PHE A 148 40.20 -8.41 -11.87
C PHE A 148 39.86 -9.69 -11.07
N ASN A 149 38.71 -9.71 -10.40
CA ASN A 149 38.29 -10.85 -9.60
C ASN A 149 38.05 -12.11 -10.44
N ALA A 150 37.46 -11.96 -11.63
CA ALA A 150 37.22 -13.08 -12.54
C ALA A 150 38.54 -13.71 -13.01
N GLN A 151 39.56 -12.88 -13.29
CA GLN A 151 40.90 -13.36 -13.62
C GLN A 151 41.55 -14.14 -12.47
N VAL A 152 41.42 -13.65 -11.23
CA VAL A 152 41.93 -14.36 -10.05
C VAL A 152 41.24 -15.72 -9.88
N TYR A 153 39.92 -15.79 -10.06
CA TYR A 153 39.18 -17.05 -9.98
C TYR A 153 39.58 -18.01 -11.10
N ALA A 154 39.76 -17.53 -12.32
CA ALA A 154 40.23 -18.33 -13.45
C ALA A 154 41.63 -18.92 -13.20
N ASN A 155 42.57 -18.09 -12.71
CA ASN A 155 43.94 -18.51 -12.42
C ASN A 155 44.04 -19.54 -11.28
N SER A 156 43.06 -19.56 -10.38
CA SER A 156 42.98 -20.55 -9.30
C SER A 156 42.46 -21.92 -9.72
N GLY A 157 42.12 -22.11 -11.01
CA GLY A 157 41.61 -23.37 -11.55
C GLY A 157 40.18 -23.71 -11.09
N VAL A 158 39.47 -22.75 -10.48
CA VAL A 158 38.13 -22.96 -9.93
C VAL A 158 37.08 -22.79 -11.04
N GLY A 159 36.71 -23.90 -11.67
CA GLY A 159 35.51 -24.01 -12.49
C GLY A 159 35.59 -23.39 -13.89
N THR A 160 34.42 -23.19 -14.51
CA THR A 160 34.31 -22.60 -15.86
C THR A 160 34.40 -21.07 -15.80
N TYR A 161 34.64 -20.42 -16.94
CA TYR A 161 34.62 -18.96 -17.08
C TYR A 161 33.35 -18.34 -16.46
N GLU A 162 32.20 -18.91 -16.76
CA GLU A 162 30.90 -18.44 -16.30
C GLU A 162 30.82 -18.48 -14.77
N LYS A 163 31.37 -19.53 -14.15
CA LYS A 163 31.45 -19.64 -12.69
C LYS A 163 32.40 -18.61 -12.09
N ALA A 164 33.55 -18.37 -12.72
CA ALA A 164 34.50 -17.35 -12.27
C ALA A 164 33.89 -15.94 -12.32
N VAL A 165 33.19 -15.61 -13.40
CA VAL A 165 32.46 -14.33 -13.52
C VAL A 165 31.30 -14.25 -12.53
N ASP A 166 30.52 -15.30 -12.35
CA ASP A 166 29.42 -15.32 -11.37
C ASP A 166 29.95 -15.16 -9.94
N MET A 167 31.08 -15.77 -9.60
CA MET A 167 31.74 -15.59 -8.31
C MET A 167 32.24 -14.14 -8.14
N ALA A 168 32.84 -13.57 -9.19
CA ALA A 168 33.32 -12.18 -9.19
C ALA A 168 32.20 -11.15 -9.07
N THR A 169 31.03 -11.45 -9.61
CA THR A 169 29.87 -10.53 -9.66
C THR A 169 28.84 -10.78 -8.57
N LYS A 170 28.86 -11.91 -7.86
CA LYS A 170 27.84 -12.32 -6.89
C LYS A 170 27.44 -11.23 -5.91
N ASP A 171 28.42 -10.65 -5.20
CA ASP A 171 28.14 -9.64 -4.18
C ASP A 171 27.63 -8.34 -4.80
N PHE A 172 28.14 -7.99 -5.99
CA PHE A 172 27.70 -6.83 -6.75
C PHE A 172 26.26 -6.99 -7.25
N LEU A 173 25.93 -8.10 -7.92
CA LEU A 173 24.57 -8.38 -8.40
C LEU A 173 23.57 -8.49 -7.24
N ALA A 174 24.01 -9.08 -6.12
CA ALA A 174 23.20 -9.15 -4.92
C ALA A 174 22.88 -7.75 -4.36
N ALA A 175 23.87 -6.88 -4.29
CA ALA A 175 23.74 -5.54 -3.71
C ALA A 175 23.10 -4.51 -4.66
N GLY A 176 23.34 -4.64 -5.97
CA GLY A 176 23.14 -3.61 -6.99
C GLY A 176 24.26 -2.56 -7.01
N ILE A 177 24.08 -1.50 -7.81
CA ILE A 177 24.94 -0.32 -7.88
C ILE A 177 24.65 0.59 -6.69
N GLN A 178 25.17 0.21 -5.53
CA GLN A 178 25.13 1.06 -4.35
C GLN A 178 26.17 2.19 -4.46
N CYS A 179 25.70 3.41 -4.68
CA CYS A 179 26.53 4.62 -4.89
C CYS A 179 26.29 5.73 -3.86
N ILE A 180 25.26 5.62 -3.02
CA ILE A 180 24.93 6.65 -2.01
C ILE A 180 25.35 6.18 -0.63
N GLN A 181 26.22 6.93 0.04
CA GLN A 181 26.65 6.63 1.40
C GLN A 181 25.96 7.55 2.41
N TYR A 182 25.33 6.95 3.42
CA TYR A 182 24.74 7.69 4.54
C TYR A 182 25.79 7.97 5.61
N LYS A 183 25.51 8.94 6.50
CA LYS A 183 26.41 9.30 7.62
C LYS A 183 26.80 8.12 8.51
N ASN A 184 25.95 7.10 8.59
CA ASN A 184 26.20 5.87 9.36
C ASN A 184 27.03 4.82 8.58
N GLY A 185 27.58 5.16 7.42
CA GLY A 185 28.36 4.27 6.56
C GLY A 185 27.53 3.32 5.69
N SER A 186 26.21 3.27 5.86
CA SER A 186 25.36 2.39 5.04
C SER A 186 25.32 2.87 3.58
N MET A 187 25.41 1.90 2.67
CA MET A 187 25.42 2.12 1.23
C MET A 187 24.03 1.81 0.65
N HIS A 188 23.52 2.72 -0.17
CA HIS A 188 22.19 2.65 -0.78
C HIS A 188 22.28 2.75 -2.29
N ARG A 189 21.31 2.14 -2.97
CA ARG A 189 21.18 2.25 -4.42
C ARG A 189 20.47 3.56 -4.79
N ILE A 190 20.70 4.05 -6.00
CA ILE A 190 20.21 5.36 -6.44
C ILE A 190 18.68 5.42 -6.47
N GLU A 191 18.00 4.33 -6.86
CA GLU A 191 16.54 4.31 -6.98
C GLU A 191 15.85 4.37 -5.62
N GLU A 192 16.44 3.73 -4.60
CA GLU A 192 15.98 3.84 -3.21
C GLU A 192 16.16 5.26 -2.69
N TYR A 193 17.31 5.88 -2.99
CA TYR A 193 17.62 7.25 -2.61
C TYR A 193 16.71 8.27 -3.30
N ALA A 194 16.63 8.23 -4.63
CA ALA A 194 15.84 9.16 -5.45
C ALA A 194 14.36 9.11 -5.04
N GLY A 195 13.78 7.92 -4.94
CA GLY A 195 12.38 7.77 -4.52
C GLY A 195 12.13 8.35 -3.12
N MET A 196 13.06 8.16 -2.18
CA MET A 196 12.97 8.75 -0.84
C MET A 196 13.15 10.27 -0.83
N ALA A 197 14.14 10.79 -1.55
CA ALA A 197 14.46 12.21 -1.62
C ALA A 197 13.28 12.98 -2.21
N ILE A 198 12.74 12.53 -3.34
CA ILE A 198 11.60 13.14 -4.03
C ILE A 198 10.35 13.07 -3.15
N ARG A 199 9.98 11.91 -2.60
CA ARG A 199 8.82 11.82 -1.69
C ARG A 199 8.94 12.75 -0.48
N THR A 200 10.15 12.90 0.04
CA THR A 200 10.42 13.81 1.16
C THR A 200 10.29 15.27 0.74
N ALA A 201 10.82 15.64 -0.43
CA ALA A 201 10.69 16.98 -1.00
C ALA A 201 9.23 17.32 -1.33
N SER A 202 8.51 16.42 -2.00
CA SER A 202 7.08 16.52 -2.30
C SER A 202 6.26 16.69 -1.02
N LYS A 203 6.56 15.93 0.04
CA LYS A 203 5.89 16.09 1.33
C LYS A 203 6.16 17.45 1.97
N ARG A 204 7.41 17.92 1.96
CA ARG A 204 7.76 19.24 2.49
C ARG A 204 7.10 20.37 1.71
N ALA A 205 7.04 20.26 0.39
CA ALA A 205 6.32 21.19 -0.49
C ALA A 205 4.83 21.21 -0.15
N TYR A 206 4.19 20.05 -0.03
CA TYR A 206 2.79 19.93 0.37
C TYR A 206 2.50 20.62 1.71
N LEU A 207 3.29 20.33 2.74
CA LEU A 207 3.14 20.96 4.07
C LEU A 207 3.40 22.47 4.02
N THR A 208 4.29 22.92 3.13
CA THR A 208 4.53 24.35 2.91
C THR A 208 3.29 25.03 2.32
N GLY A 209 2.65 24.41 1.33
CA GLY A 209 1.40 24.92 0.75
C GLY A 209 0.27 24.99 1.77
N GLU A 210 0.09 23.93 2.58
CA GLU A 210 -0.89 23.96 3.68
C GLU A 210 -0.59 25.08 4.68
N GLY A 211 0.67 25.23 5.11
CA GLY A 211 1.07 26.26 6.05
C GLY A 211 0.89 27.68 5.52
N GLU A 212 1.12 27.91 4.22
CA GLU A 212 0.87 29.20 3.57
C GLU A 212 -0.60 29.58 3.61
N LYS A 213 -1.50 28.64 3.28
CA LYS A 213 -2.95 28.88 3.41
C LYS A 213 -3.35 29.09 4.87
N ARG A 214 -2.80 28.32 5.81
CA ARG A 214 -3.03 28.53 7.25
C ARG A 214 -2.61 29.92 7.72
N LYS A 215 -1.48 30.42 7.22
CA LYS A 215 -0.97 31.76 7.53
C LYS A 215 -1.90 32.86 7.03
N GLU A 216 -2.43 32.74 5.80
CA GLU A 216 -3.40 33.71 5.25
C GLU A 216 -4.65 33.83 6.14
N TRP A 217 -5.10 32.72 6.71
CA TRP A 217 -6.26 32.67 7.57
C TRP A 217 -5.94 32.86 9.07
N GLY A 218 -4.68 33.14 9.43
CA GLY A 218 -4.25 33.34 10.82
C GLY A 218 -4.42 32.10 11.72
N CYS A 219 -4.39 30.90 11.14
CA CYS A 219 -4.64 29.64 11.85
C CYS A 219 -3.34 28.87 12.09
N HIS A 220 -2.74 29.01 13.27
CA HIS A 220 -1.40 28.47 13.56
C HIS A 220 -1.38 27.15 14.36
N LEU A 221 -2.54 26.65 14.77
CA LEU A 221 -2.64 25.40 15.53
C LEU A 221 -2.96 24.24 14.60
N VAL A 222 -2.26 23.13 14.77
CA VAL A 222 -2.45 21.91 14.00
C VAL A 222 -2.53 20.70 14.90
N ILE A 223 -3.26 19.68 14.48
CA ILE A 223 -3.36 18.39 15.19
C ILE A 223 -2.74 17.29 14.33
N MET A 224 -1.86 16.50 14.93
CA MET A 224 -1.24 15.37 14.24
C MET A 224 -2.24 14.24 14.02
N ASN A 225 -2.40 13.80 12.77
CA ASN A 225 -3.43 12.83 12.39
C ASN A 225 -3.16 11.45 12.97
N LYS A 226 -4.20 10.81 13.53
CA LYS A 226 -4.15 9.41 13.98
C LYS A 226 -4.28 8.46 12.79
N ARG A 227 -3.13 8.01 12.28
CA ARG A 227 -3.04 6.95 11.27
C ARG A 227 -3.07 5.56 11.93
N GLY A 228 -3.46 4.53 11.19
CA GLY A 228 -3.44 3.13 11.66
C GLY A 228 -2.05 2.56 11.99
N ASN A 229 -1.00 2.90 11.24
CA ASN A 229 0.36 2.39 11.44
C ASN A 229 1.43 3.51 11.41
N PRO A 230 1.48 4.41 12.42
CA PRO A 230 2.52 5.43 12.50
C PRO A 230 3.86 4.78 12.87
N CYS A 231 4.96 5.32 12.35
CA CYS A 231 6.27 4.78 12.70
C CYS A 231 6.63 5.12 14.16
N PRO A 232 7.61 4.41 14.77
CA PRO A 232 8.03 4.67 16.15
C PRO A 232 8.52 6.10 16.42
N LYS A 233 9.04 6.81 15.41
CA LYS A 233 9.52 8.20 15.54
C LYS A 233 8.38 9.21 15.58
N CYS A 234 7.27 8.93 14.88
CA CYS A 234 6.13 9.84 14.80
C CYS A 234 5.07 9.54 15.86
N LEU A 235 4.97 8.29 16.31
CA LEU A 235 4.02 7.84 17.32
C LEU A 235 3.91 8.78 18.55
N PRO A 236 5.01 9.34 19.11
CA PRO A 236 4.92 10.24 20.27
C PRO A 236 4.15 11.55 20.03
N PHE A 237 3.95 11.94 18.77
CA PHE A 237 3.31 13.21 18.39
C PHE A 237 1.87 13.03 17.89
N VAL A 238 1.49 11.81 17.51
CA VAL A 238 0.16 11.53 16.96
C VAL A 238 -0.94 11.89 17.95
N GLY A 239 -1.98 12.59 17.48
CA GLY A 239 -3.08 13.06 18.31
C GLY A 239 -2.76 14.28 19.15
N LYS A 240 -1.54 14.85 19.08
CA LYS A 240 -1.20 16.07 19.82
C LYS A 240 -1.45 17.31 18.98
N ILE A 241 -1.85 18.38 19.66
CA ILE A 241 -1.91 19.73 19.10
C ILE A 241 -0.50 20.32 19.15
N LEU A 242 -0.08 20.92 18.05
CA LEU A 242 1.21 21.59 17.87
C LEU A 242 0.97 23.01 17.33
N ILE A 243 1.91 23.90 17.61
CA ILE A 243 1.98 25.23 16.99
C ILE A 243 2.85 25.12 15.74
N ASP A 244 2.29 25.43 14.57
CA ASP A 244 3.03 25.40 13.30
C ASP A 244 3.88 26.66 13.11
N ASP A 245 5.02 26.68 13.79
CA ASP A 245 6.07 27.70 13.69
C ASP A 245 6.97 27.53 12.46
N VAL A 246 6.80 26.46 11.69
CA VAL A 246 7.66 26.11 10.56
C VAL A 246 7.10 26.65 9.24
N TRP A 247 5.81 26.42 8.99
CA TRP A 247 5.17 26.76 7.71
C TRP A 247 4.17 27.90 7.87
N SER A 248 3.27 27.84 8.86
CA SER A 248 2.26 28.89 9.07
C SER A 248 2.79 30.15 9.79
N GLY A 249 3.93 30.07 10.47
CA GLY A 249 4.54 31.19 11.18
C GLY A 249 3.98 31.44 12.58
N GLY A 250 3.40 30.43 13.22
CA GLY A 250 2.97 30.48 14.61
C GLY A 250 4.12 30.69 15.60
N SER A 251 3.78 31.02 16.83
CA SER A 251 4.72 31.26 17.92
C SER A 251 4.16 30.78 19.26
N SER A 252 4.97 30.77 20.31
CA SER A 252 4.53 30.42 21.67
C SER A 252 3.41 31.32 22.23
N LYS A 253 3.06 32.42 21.54
CA LYS A 253 1.92 33.28 21.88
C LYS A 253 0.58 32.64 21.49
N ASP A 254 0.57 31.69 20.56
CA ASP A 254 -0.64 31.04 20.05
C ASP A 254 -1.18 29.92 20.96
N GLY A 255 -0.49 29.64 22.08
CA GLY A 255 -0.97 28.74 23.12
C GLY A 255 0.15 28.01 23.85
N SER A 256 -0.25 27.21 24.85
CA SER A 256 0.67 26.33 25.61
C SER A 256 0.81 24.96 24.94
N TYR A 257 1.19 24.93 23.67
CA TYR A 257 1.41 23.70 22.90
C TYR A 257 2.87 23.58 22.42
N PRO A 258 3.38 22.36 22.19
CA PRO A 258 4.72 22.19 21.64
C PRO A 258 4.85 22.77 20.24
N LEU A 259 6.03 23.28 19.90
CA LEU A 259 6.34 23.80 18.57
C LEU A 259 6.55 22.66 17.56
N MET A 260 6.09 22.86 16.32
CA MET A 260 6.31 21.95 15.21
C MET A 260 7.79 21.72 14.95
N SER A 261 8.59 22.79 15.00
CA SER A 261 10.06 22.71 14.87
C SER A 261 10.69 21.77 15.91
N SER A 262 10.20 21.81 17.16
CA SER A 262 10.67 20.95 18.25
C SER A 262 10.28 19.49 18.04
N ALA A 263 9.05 19.24 17.57
CA ALA A 263 8.61 17.89 17.21
C ALA A 263 9.43 17.31 16.04
N MET A 264 9.73 18.14 15.03
CA MET A 264 10.59 17.76 13.89
C MET A 264 12.01 17.43 14.34
N ALA A 265 12.60 18.24 15.23
CA ALA A 265 13.92 17.95 15.81
C ALA A 265 13.94 16.61 16.57
N ALA A 266 12.83 16.24 17.18
CA ALA A 266 12.66 14.96 17.88
C ALA A 266 12.27 13.78 16.97
N GLY A 267 12.10 13.99 15.66
CA GLY A 267 11.96 12.92 14.66
C GLY A 267 10.66 12.90 13.86
N LEU A 268 9.73 13.83 14.12
CA LEU A 268 8.54 14.01 13.28
C LEU A 268 8.95 14.47 11.86
N TYR A 269 8.21 14.03 10.84
CA TYR A 269 8.52 14.34 9.42
C TYR A 269 9.93 13.93 8.97
N HIS A 270 10.44 12.81 9.51
CA HIS A 270 11.66 12.18 9.02
C HIS A 270 11.59 11.81 7.51
N PRO A 271 12.71 11.48 6.85
CA PRO A 271 12.68 11.06 5.45
C PRO A 271 11.71 9.91 5.19
N ASN A 272 10.95 9.99 4.08
CA ASN A 272 9.89 9.04 3.71
C ASN A 272 8.74 8.93 4.75
N CYS A 273 8.58 9.92 5.63
CA CYS A 273 7.45 9.99 6.55
C CYS A 273 6.15 10.17 5.78
N LYS A 274 5.15 9.36 6.10
CA LYS A 274 3.84 9.44 5.48
C LYS A 274 2.87 10.33 6.28
N ASP A 275 3.22 10.73 7.51
CA ASP A 275 2.27 11.34 8.47
C ASP A 275 1.80 12.71 7.97
N GLY A 276 0.69 13.19 8.52
CA GLY A 276 0.08 14.47 8.18
C GLY A 276 -0.55 15.08 9.43
N HIS A 277 -0.84 16.37 9.34
CA HIS A 277 -1.60 17.09 10.36
C HIS A 277 -2.76 17.82 9.68
N THR A 278 -3.81 18.13 10.45
CA THR A 278 -4.89 19.01 10.01
C THR A 278 -4.90 20.27 10.86
N THR A 279 -5.55 21.33 10.37
CA THR A 279 -5.75 22.55 11.15
C THR A 279 -6.63 22.26 12.35
N TYR A 280 -6.26 22.82 13.50
CA TYR A 280 -7.03 22.73 14.73
C TYR A 280 -7.65 24.10 15.03
N PHE A 281 -8.98 24.15 15.06
CA PHE A 281 -9.75 25.33 15.41
C PHE A 281 -10.26 25.19 16.86
N PRO A 282 -9.74 25.97 17.82
CA PRO A 282 -10.22 25.93 19.20
C PRO A 282 -11.73 26.12 19.27
N GLY A 283 -12.44 25.18 19.91
CA GLY A 283 -13.89 25.24 20.09
C GLY A 283 -14.75 24.75 18.91
N ILE A 284 -14.15 24.52 17.72
CA ILE A 284 -14.83 23.96 16.54
C ILE A 284 -14.35 22.54 16.27
N SER A 285 -13.02 22.34 16.28
CA SER A 285 -12.43 21.02 16.09
C SER A 285 -12.66 20.13 17.31
N THR A 286 -13.03 18.87 17.07
CA THR A 286 -13.15 17.86 18.14
C THR A 286 -11.84 17.78 18.94
N PRO A 287 -11.88 17.91 20.28
CA PRO A 287 -10.69 17.80 21.11
C PRO A 287 -9.98 16.47 20.88
N PRO A 288 -8.64 16.42 20.97
CA PRO A 288 -7.89 15.23 20.57
C PRO A 288 -8.19 14.02 21.45
N ASP A 289 -8.26 12.83 20.83
CA ASP A 289 -8.01 11.57 21.55
C ASP A 289 -6.49 11.34 21.54
N ASP A 290 -5.81 11.93 22.53
CA ASP A 290 -4.35 11.85 22.70
C ASP A 290 -3.88 10.51 23.26
N LYS A 291 -4.82 9.58 23.55
CA LYS A 291 -4.54 8.32 24.23
C LYS A 291 -4.54 7.16 23.25
N PHE A 292 -3.36 6.63 22.95
CA PHE A 292 -3.27 5.25 22.51
C PHE A 292 -3.46 4.32 23.71
N SER A 293 -4.43 3.41 23.62
CA SER A 293 -4.51 2.30 24.56
C SER A 293 -3.29 1.38 24.40
N LYS A 294 -2.91 0.67 25.46
CA LYS A 294 -1.81 -0.33 25.40
C LYS A 294 -2.01 -1.37 24.29
N LYS A 295 -3.27 -1.68 23.94
CA LYS A 295 -3.61 -2.59 22.84
C LYS A 295 -3.34 -1.97 21.47
N GLU A 296 -3.68 -0.69 21.27
CA GLU A 296 -3.40 0.02 20.02
C GLU A 296 -1.89 0.18 19.81
N ILE A 297 -1.12 0.52 20.85
CA ILE A 297 0.35 0.59 20.74
C ILE A 297 0.93 -0.76 20.30
N LYS A 298 0.47 -1.85 20.93
CA LYS A 298 0.92 -3.20 20.57
C LYS A 298 0.54 -3.57 19.12
N GLN A 299 -0.65 -3.21 18.67
CA GLN A 299 -1.07 -3.42 17.29
C GLN A 299 -0.18 -2.63 16.30
N VAL A 300 0.10 -1.36 16.59
CA VAL A 300 1.00 -0.53 15.77
C VAL A 300 2.40 -1.16 15.69
N GLU A 301 2.93 -1.68 16.80
CA GLU A 301 4.21 -2.38 16.80
C GLU A 301 4.20 -3.67 15.97
N GLU A 302 3.12 -4.44 16.03
CA GLU A 302 2.93 -5.67 15.24
C GLU A 302 2.83 -5.33 13.74
N ASP A 303 1.98 -4.36 13.38
CA ASP A 303 1.80 -3.88 12.00
C ASP A 303 3.12 -3.34 11.43
N TYR A 304 3.88 -2.57 12.21
CA TYR A 304 5.20 -2.08 11.81
C TYR A 304 6.19 -3.23 11.56
N LYS A 305 6.20 -4.27 12.41
CA LYS A 305 7.06 -5.45 12.22
C LYS A 305 6.70 -6.23 10.97
N ASP A 306 5.40 -6.36 10.70
CA ASP A 306 4.93 -7.08 9.50
C ASP A 306 5.25 -6.31 8.23
N ASP A 307 5.11 -4.98 8.22
CA ASP A 307 5.60 -4.13 7.14
C ASP A 307 7.11 -4.31 6.91
N GLN A 308 7.92 -4.38 7.96
CA GLN A 308 9.36 -4.62 7.83
C GLN A 308 9.67 -6.00 7.22
N LYS A 309 8.93 -7.04 7.59
CA LYS A 309 9.07 -8.38 7.00
C LYS A 309 8.72 -8.39 5.52
N GLN A 310 7.63 -7.72 5.13
CA GLN A 310 7.24 -7.59 3.72
C GLN A 310 8.32 -6.85 2.91
N GLN A 311 8.83 -5.74 3.43
CA GLN A 311 9.91 -4.99 2.77
C GLN A 311 11.19 -5.83 2.66
N TYR A 312 11.52 -6.62 3.69
CA TYR A 312 12.65 -7.54 3.64
C TYR A 312 12.45 -8.64 2.58
N ALA A 313 11.27 -9.26 2.53
CA ALA A 313 10.94 -10.28 1.53
C ALA A 313 11.04 -9.71 0.10
N LYS A 314 10.51 -8.50 -0.13
CA LYS A 314 10.66 -7.78 -1.41
C LYS A 314 12.13 -7.56 -1.79
N ARG A 315 12.97 -7.09 -0.85
CA ARG A 315 14.41 -6.91 -1.10
C ARG A 315 15.11 -8.22 -1.43
N GLN A 316 14.72 -9.33 -0.81
CA GLN A 316 15.29 -10.65 -1.14
C GLN A 316 14.82 -11.13 -2.52
N GLU A 317 13.54 -10.96 -2.86
CA GLU A 317 13.00 -11.25 -4.19
C GLU A 317 13.78 -10.49 -5.28
N GLU A 318 13.96 -9.17 -5.11
CA GLU A 318 14.72 -8.33 -6.06
C GLU A 318 16.19 -8.76 -6.16
N LYS A 319 16.84 -9.04 -5.02
CA LYS A 319 18.22 -9.54 -4.97
C LYS A 319 18.39 -10.84 -5.77
N PHE A 320 17.52 -11.82 -5.53
CA PHE A 320 17.60 -13.10 -6.23
C PHE A 320 17.15 -13.00 -7.69
N GLY A 321 16.25 -12.06 -8.01
CA GLY A 321 15.91 -11.71 -9.38
C GLY A 321 17.10 -11.18 -10.17
N ARG A 322 17.86 -10.21 -9.62
CA ARG A 322 19.10 -9.73 -10.25
C ARG A 322 20.12 -10.85 -10.45
N LEU A 323 20.35 -11.66 -9.41
CA LEU A 323 21.26 -12.80 -9.50
C LEU A 323 20.82 -13.80 -10.58
N ALA A 324 19.53 -14.14 -10.65
CA ALA A 324 18.99 -15.08 -11.63
C ALA A 324 19.09 -14.54 -13.07
N ASN A 325 18.78 -13.26 -13.28
CA ASN A 325 18.77 -12.64 -14.60
C ASN A 325 20.18 -12.45 -15.16
N TYR A 326 21.14 -12.10 -14.31
CA TYR A 326 22.45 -11.61 -14.74
C TYR A 326 23.60 -12.60 -14.55
N SER A 327 23.42 -13.71 -13.83
CA SER A 327 24.41 -14.79 -13.80
C SER A 327 24.69 -15.31 -15.22
N LEU A 328 25.87 -15.87 -15.47
CA LEU A 328 26.24 -16.52 -16.72
C LEU A 328 26.06 -18.05 -16.61
N ASP A 329 26.37 -18.64 -15.46
CA ASP A 329 26.30 -20.10 -15.27
C ASP A 329 24.82 -20.57 -15.22
N PRO A 330 24.42 -21.54 -16.07
CA PRO A 330 23.04 -22.03 -16.13
C PRO A 330 22.52 -22.63 -14.81
N MET A 331 23.41 -23.24 -14.00
CA MET A 331 23.02 -23.82 -12.71
C MET A 331 22.77 -22.71 -11.69
N ASN A 332 23.63 -21.69 -11.63
CA ASN A 332 23.42 -20.51 -10.79
C ASN A 332 22.09 -19.81 -11.12
N LYS A 333 21.79 -19.60 -12.42
CA LYS A 333 20.50 -19.04 -12.85
C LYS A 333 19.31 -19.80 -12.27
N LYS A 334 19.30 -21.13 -12.40
CA LYS A 334 18.23 -21.99 -11.88
C LYS A 334 18.12 -21.92 -10.36
N VAL A 335 19.25 -21.98 -9.65
CA VAL A 335 19.27 -21.91 -8.18
C VAL A 335 18.73 -20.57 -7.69
N TYR A 336 19.15 -19.46 -8.30
CA TYR A 336 18.68 -18.14 -7.90
C TYR A 336 17.23 -17.88 -8.30
N ALA A 337 16.76 -18.36 -9.45
CA ALA A 337 15.35 -18.28 -9.84
C ALA A 337 14.46 -19.05 -8.85
N SER A 338 14.89 -20.24 -8.41
CA SER A 338 14.17 -21.00 -7.38
C SER A 338 14.09 -20.24 -6.05
N ARG A 339 15.20 -19.62 -5.63
CA ARG A 339 15.21 -18.78 -4.42
C ARG A 339 14.34 -17.53 -4.57
N GLN A 340 14.33 -16.90 -5.73
CA GLN A 340 13.44 -15.77 -6.01
C GLN A 340 11.98 -16.17 -5.84
N GLU A 341 11.57 -17.32 -6.39
CA GLU A 341 10.20 -17.82 -6.25
C GLU A 341 9.86 -18.16 -4.79
N GLN A 342 10.80 -18.72 -4.02
CA GLN A 342 10.62 -18.92 -2.57
C GLN A 342 10.36 -17.60 -1.84
N TRP A 343 11.14 -16.55 -2.13
CA TRP A 343 10.93 -15.23 -1.53
C TRP A 343 9.66 -14.54 -2.01
N LYS A 344 9.26 -14.79 -3.26
CA LYS A 344 7.96 -14.37 -3.79
C LYS A 344 6.84 -15.03 -2.99
N HIS A 345 6.88 -16.34 -2.74
CA HIS A 345 5.92 -17.03 -1.87
C HIS A 345 5.93 -16.53 -0.43
N VAL A 346 7.10 -16.26 0.16
CA VAL A 346 7.19 -15.66 1.51
C VAL A 346 6.51 -14.28 1.52
N ARG A 347 6.80 -13.44 0.51
CA ARG A 347 6.11 -12.16 0.30
C ARG A 347 4.60 -12.38 0.20
N MET A 348 4.13 -13.34 -0.59
CA MET A 348 2.71 -13.67 -0.73
C MET A 348 2.05 -14.06 0.59
N ARG A 349 2.71 -14.93 1.37
CA ARG A 349 2.25 -15.37 2.70
C ARG A 349 2.21 -14.23 3.72
N THR A 350 3.12 -13.26 3.60
CA THR A 350 3.18 -12.08 4.48
C THR A 350 2.31 -10.91 4.04
N GLY A 351 1.59 -11.01 2.91
CA GLY A 351 0.74 -9.95 2.36
C GLY A 351 1.17 -9.55 0.95
N ASN A 352 0.28 -9.76 -0.02
CA ASN A 352 0.64 -9.81 -1.43
C ASN A 352 0.09 -8.62 -2.24
N LYS A 353 0.44 -7.38 -1.89
CA LYS A 353 0.08 -6.23 -2.73
C LYS A 353 1.23 -5.23 -2.80
N SER A 354 1.64 -4.83 -4.00
CA SER A 354 2.35 -3.56 -4.17
C SER A 354 1.47 -2.40 -3.68
N SER A 355 2.03 -1.24 -3.37
CA SER A 355 1.20 -0.09 -2.95
C SER A 355 0.16 0.31 -4.01
N GLN A 356 0.45 0.08 -5.29
CA GLN A 356 -0.47 0.30 -6.39
C GLN A 356 -1.54 -0.79 -6.49
N GLU A 357 -1.18 -2.08 -6.44
CA GLU A 357 -2.16 -3.17 -6.42
C GLU A 357 -3.03 -3.14 -5.14
N TYR A 358 -2.48 -2.67 -4.02
CA TYR A 358 -3.22 -2.41 -2.78
C TYR A 358 -4.23 -1.28 -2.99
N ALA A 359 -3.78 -0.15 -3.52
CA ALA A 359 -4.65 0.98 -3.84
C ALA A 359 -5.72 0.60 -4.89
N GLU A 360 -5.38 -0.16 -5.93
CA GLU A 360 -6.30 -0.62 -6.97
C GLU A 360 -7.31 -1.66 -6.45
N SER A 361 -6.87 -2.60 -5.62
CA SER A 361 -7.77 -3.57 -4.97
C SER A 361 -8.73 -2.90 -3.98
N LYS A 362 -8.32 -1.78 -3.38
CA LYS A 362 -9.15 -0.97 -2.48
C LYS A 362 -9.89 0.17 -3.21
N ARG A 363 -9.60 0.42 -4.49
CA ARG A 363 -10.28 1.43 -5.33
C ARG A 363 -11.80 1.21 -5.42
N PRO A 364 -12.31 -0.03 -5.49
CA PRO A 364 -13.76 -0.29 -5.37
C PRO A 364 -14.38 0.17 -4.05
N LEU A 365 -13.57 0.37 -3.00
CA LEU A 365 -13.96 0.88 -1.69
C LEU A 365 -13.61 2.38 -1.52
N ALA A 366 -13.12 3.08 -2.55
CA ALA A 366 -12.68 4.47 -2.42
C ALA A 366 -13.78 5.42 -1.93
N ASN A 367 -15.03 5.12 -2.28
CA ASN A 367 -16.22 5.86 -1.86
C ASN A 367 -16.98 5.18 -0.70
N PHE A 368 -16.44 4.09 -0.13
CA PHE A 368 -17.09 3.33 0.92
C PHE A 368 -16.87 4.01 2.28
N MET A 369 -17.90 4.69 2.77
CA MET A 369 -17.90 5.43 4.04
C MET A 369 -18.63 4.63 5.12
N ALA A 370 -17.93 3.63 5.66
CA ALA A 370 -18.48 2.72 6.66
C ALA A 370 -19.11 3.46 7.85
N LEU A 371 -20.31 3.05 8.26
CA LEU A 371 -20.85 3.48 9.54
C LEU A 371 -19.88 3.15 10.68
N PRO A 372 -19.57 4.11 11.56
CA PRO A 372 -18.72 3.86 12.72
C PRO A 372 -19.26 2.70 13.57
N GLN A 373 -18.38 1.79 13.98
CA GLN A 373 -18.75 0.56 14.70
C GLN A 373 -19.49 0.82 16.03
N ASN A 374 -19.29 1.99 16.65
CA ASN A 374 -20.02 2.40 17.85
C ASN A 374 -21.46 2.89 17.56
N ARG A 375 -21.80 3.20 16.30
CA ARG A 375 -23.12 3.70 15.89
C ARG A 375 -23.92 2.74 15.03
N VAL A 376 -23.24 1.79 14.37
CA VAL A 376 -23.85 0.89 13.37
C VAL A 376 -25.08 0.16 13.88
N VAL A 377 -25.06 -0.34 15.12
CA VAL A 377 -26.19 -1.08 15.71
C VAL A 377 -27.39 -0.17 15.90
N ASP A 378 -27.22 1.01 16.48
CA ASP A 378 -28.34 1.91 16.79
C ASP A 378 -28.98 2.48 15.53
N VAL A 379 -28.17 2.79 14.52
CA VAL A 379 -28.65 3.21 13.20
C VAL A 379 -29.46 2.10 12.53
N LEU A 380 -28.88 0.90 12.40
CA LEU A 380 -29.55 -0.21 11.71
C LEU A 380 -30.82 -0.67 12.42
N ARG A 381 -30.88 -0.62 13.77
CA ARG A 381 -32.11 -0.91 14.52
C ARG A 381 -33.24 0.07 14.22
N LYS A 382 -32.90 1.35 14.04
CA LYS A 382 -33.87 2.40 13.73
C LYS A 382 -34.38 2.22 12.30
N GLU A 383 -33.48 1.96 11.35
CA GLU A 383 -33.81 1.78 9.94
C GLU A 383 -34.59 0.48 9.68
N SER A 384 -34.24 -0.61 10.38
CA SER A 384 -34.91 -1.89 10.21
C SER A 384 -36.34 -1.88 10.76
N ALA A 385 -36.72 -0.93 11.61
CA ALA A 385 -38.05 -0.88 12.22
C ALA A 385 -39.16 -0.73 11.16
N SER A 386 -39.02 0.24 10.25
CA SER A 386 -40.01 0.46 9.18
C SER A 386 -40.06 -0.70 8.19
N TRP A 387 -38.92 -1.37 7.95
CA TRP A 387 -38.88 -2.57 7.11
C TRP A 387 -39.61 -3.74 7.80
N ILE A 388 -39.36 -3.99 9.09
CA ILE A 388 -40.05 -5.05 9.84
C ILE A 388 -41.56 -4.82 9.84
N GLU A 389 -42.02 -3.59 9.96
CA GLU A 389 -43.45 -3.25 9.91
C GLU A 389 -44.08 -3.56 8.54
N SER A 390 -43.34 -3.44 7.45
CA SER A 390 -43.83 -3.71 6.09
C SER A 390 -43.86 -5.19 5.71
N LEU A 391 -43.27 -6.07 6.53
CA LEU A 391 -43.28 -7.51 6.29
C LEU A 391 -44.63 -8.15 6.69
N SER A 392 -45.11 -9.05 5.83
CA SER A 392 -46.22 -9.94 6.13
C SER A 392 -45.87 -10.94 7.23
N GLY A 393 -46.88 -11.54 7.87
CA GLY A 393 -46.67 -12.59 8.87
C GLY A 393 -45.89 -13.79 8.32
N LYS A 394 -46.11 -14.16 7.06
CA LYS A 394 -45.38 -15.25 6.37
C LYS A 394 -43.90 -14.93 6.22
N GLU A 395 -43.55 -13.69 5.89
CA GLU A 395 -42.16 -13.23 5.73
C GLU A 395 -41.43 -13.15 7.08
N LYS A 396 -42.08 -12.61 8.12
CA LYS A 396 -41.52 -12.59 9.48
C LYS A 396 -41.24 -14.00 9.97
N HIS A 397 -42.20 -14.91 9.80
CA HIS A 397 -42.04 -16.30 10.19
C HIS A 397 -40.91 -17.00 9.42
N ALA A 398 -40.73 -16.71 8.13
CA ALA A 398 -39.63 -17.27 7.34
C ALA A 398 -38.26 -16.84 7.88
N ILE A 399 -38.10 -15.57 8.27
CA ILE A 399 -36.86 -15.05 8.87
C ILE A 399 -36.62 -15.68 10.25
N GLU A 400 -37.64 -15.71 11.11
CA GLU A 400 -37.55 -16.33 12.43
C GLU A 400 -37.11 -17.80 12.32
N LYS A 401 -37.76 -18.57 11.44
CA LYS A 401 -37.44 -19.98 11.19
C LYS A 401 -36.06 -20.19 10.59
N TYR A 402 -35.58 -19.25 9.77
CA TYR A 402 -34.22 -19.26 9.26
C TYR A 402 -33.19 -19.14 10.39
N THR A 403 -33.38 -18.18 11.31
CA THR A 403 -32.45 -17.96 12.43
C THR A 403 -32.52 -19.04 13.50
N TYR A 404 -33.71 -19.61 13.74
CA TYR A 404 -33.88 -20.69 14.69
C TYR A 404 -35.10 -21.55 14.38
N ASN A 405 -34.87 -22.85 14.34
CA ASN A 405 -35.87 -23.83 13.99
C ASN A 405 -36.46 -24.50 15.24
N SER A 406 -37.41 -23.87 15.92
CA SER A 406 -38.14 -24.52 17.01
C SER A 406 -39.12 -25.56 16.46
N GLY A 407 -38.85 -26.85 16.69
CA GLY A 407 -39.86 -27.92 16.56
C GLY A 407 -39.80 -28.81 15.31
N ASP A 408 -38.81 -28.65 14.42
CA ASP A 408 -38.57 -29.61 13.35
C ASP A 408 -37.72 -30.78 13.87
N ARG A 409 -38.20 -32.01 13.69
CA ARG A 409 -37.50 -33.25 14.11
C ARG A 409 -36.54 -33.79 13.04
N LYS A 410 -36.47 -33.15 11.88
CA LYS A 410 -35.55 -33.54 10.80
C LYS A 410 -34.08 -33.29 11.22
N PRO A 411 -33.13 -34.12 10.75
CA PRO A 411 -31.70 -33.91 10.99
C PRO A 411 -31.25 -32.59 10.35
N ASP A 412 -30.22 -31.97 10.95
CA ASP A 412 -29.63 -30.67 10.57
C ASP A 412 -30.54 -29.45 10.77
N ARG A 413 -29.92 -28.29 11.02
CA ARG A 413 -30.65 -27.04 11.24
C ARG A 413 -31.35 -26.60 9.94
N PHE A 414 -32.46 -25.88 10.07
CA PHE A 414 -33.25 -25.46 8.89
C PHE A 414 -32.43 -24.66 7.87
N PHE A 415 -31.64 -23.69 8.33
CA PHE A 415 -30.78 -22.92 7.45
C PHE A 415 -29.69 -23.77 6.78
N GLU A 416 -29.19 -24.83 7.43
CA GLU A 416 -28.18 -25.73 6.85
C GLU A 416 -28.78 -26.54 5.70
N ARG A 417 -30.02 -27.02 5.86
CA ARG A 417 -30.76 -27.73 4.80
C ARG A 417 -31.10 -26.81 3.65
N LEU A 418 -31.66 -25.63 3.95
CA LEU A 418 -32.05 -24.63 2.95
C LEU A 418 -30.82 -24.16 2.15
N ASN A 419 -29.74 -23.75 2.83
CA ASN A 419 -28.52 -23.31 2.15
C ASN A 419 -27.81 -24.46 1.42
N GLY A 420 -27.84 -25.68 1.97
CA GLY A 420 -27.32 -26.88 1.30
C GLY A 420 -28.03 -27.17 -0.02
N MET A 421 -29.36 -27.08 -0.05
CA MET A 421 -30.15 -27.19 -1.28
C MET A 421 -29.77 -26.08 -2.29
N LEU A 422 -29.66 -24.83 -1.84
CA LEU A 422 -29.31 -23.71 -2.71
C LEU A 422 -27.90 -23.83 -3.33
N ARG A 423 -26.94 -24.42 -2.62
CA ARG A 423 -25.61 -24.70 -3.16
C ARG A 423 -25.58 -25.87 -4.16
N GLY A 424 -26.59 -26.75 -4.09
CA GLY A 424 -26.64 -28.00 -4.85
C GLY A 424 -26.11 -29.21 -4.08
N ASP A 425 -25.83 -29.06 -2.78
CA ASP A 425 -25.33 -30.14 -1.91
C ASP A 425 -26.43 -31.15 -1.52
N ARG A 426 -27.70 -30.80 -1.80
CA ARG A 426 -28.89 -31.60 -1.47
C ARG A 426 -29.89 -31.57 -2.63
N PRO A 427 -30.74 -32.61 -2.78
CA PRO A 427 -31.85 -32.60 -3.73
C PRO A 427 -32.79 -31.42 -3.52
N GLU A 428 -33.44 -30.99 -4.59
CA GLU A 428 -34.43 -29.92 -4.54
C GLU A 428 -35.65 -30.34 -3.70
N ASP A 429 -36.06 -29.48 -2.77
CA ASP A 429 -37.23 -29.66 -1.91
C ASP A 429 -38.15 -28.46 -2.14
N THR A 430 -39.38 -28.73 -2.60
CA THR A 430 -40.35 -27.71 -3.00
C THR A 430 -40.74 -26.78 -1.84
N ALA A 431 -40.78 -27.31 -0.60
CA ALA A 431 -41.07 -26.52 0.57
C ALA A 431 -39.87 -25.62 0.93
N LEU A 432 -38.64 -26.14 0.93
CA LEU A 432 -37.45 -25.32 1.14
C LEU A 432 -37.28 -24.24 0.07
N ALA A 433 -37.61 -24.55 -1.19
CA ALA A 433 -37.59 -23.58 -2.29
C ALA A 433 -38.61 -22.46 -2.08
N GLU A 434 -39.81 -22.79 -1.58
CA GLU A 434 -40.81 -21.78 -1.21
C GLU A 434 -40.36 -20.90 -0.04
N TYR A 435 -39.74 -21.47 0.98
CA TYR A 435 -39.15 -20.70 2.08
C TYR A 435 -38.02 -19.79 1.60
N ALA A 436 -37.12 -20.28 0.74
CA ALA A 436 -36.05 -19.47 0.17
C ALA A 436 -36.60 -18.29 -0.65
N ARG A 437 -37.66 -18.51 -1.44
CA ARG A 437 -38.34 -17.43 -2.17
C ARG A 437 -38.96 -16.41 -1.23
N THR A 438 -39.65 -16.86 -0.20
CA THR A 438 -40.30 -15.98 0.80
C THR A 438 -39.26 -15.14 1.54
N LEU A 439 -38.13 -15.74 1.92
CA LEU A 439 -37.03 -15.05 2.60
C LEU A 439 -36.37 -14.00 1.68
N SER A 440 -36.10 -14.35 0.43
CA SER A 440 -35.52 -13.42 -0.56
C SER A 440 -36.45 -12.23 -0.82
N VAL A 441 -37.77 -12.46 -1.00
CA VAL A 441 -38.75 -11.36 -1.13
C VAL A 441 -38.73 -10.45 0.10
N ALA A 442 -38.65 -11.01 1.31
CA ALA A 442 -38.58 -10.22 2.54
C ALA A 442 -37.31 -9.36 2.59
N ILE A 443 -36.15 -9.92 2.23
CA ILE A 443 -34.86 -9.21 2.22
C ILE A 443 -34.84 -8.12 1.15
N GLN A 444 -35.36 -8.38 -0.05
CA GLN A 444 -35.37 -7.43 -1.17
C GLN A 444 -36.25 -6.19 -0.94
N LYS A 445 -37.20 -6.25 0.00
CA LYS A 445 -37.96 -5.10 0.48
C LYS A 445 -37.12 -4.11 1.30
N ASN A 446 -35.92 -4.51 1.73
CA ASN A 446 -34.97 -3.63 2.39
C ASN A 446 -33.81 -3.29 1.45
N GLU A 447 -33.38 -2.04 1.54
CA GLU A 447 -32.15 -1.59 0.89
C GLU A 447 -31.29 -0.88 1.92
N LEU A 448 -30.02 -1.27 1.98
CA LEU A 448 -29.09 -0.72 2.95
C LEU A 448 -28.84 0.76 2.67
N ARG A 449 -29.08 1.64 3.65
CA ARG A 449 -29.00 3.10 3.45
C ARG A 449 -27.61 3.68 3.65
N HIS A 450 -26.70 2.90 4.21
CA HIS A 450 -25.34 3.28 4.54
C HIS A 450 -24.36 2.16 4.21
N ASP A 451 -23.10 2.49 4.03
CA ASP A 451 -22.05 1.49 3.90
C ASP A 451 -21.82 0.79 5.25
N VAL A 452 -21.84 -0.55 5.26
CA VAL A 452 -21.70 -1.36 6.48
C VAL A 452 -20.63 -2.42 6.30
N ILE A 453 -19.75 -2.52 7.28
CA ILE A 453 -18.81 -3.63 7.39
C ILE A 453 -19.45 -4.71 8.24
N CYS A 454 -19.55 -5.92 7.69
CA CYS A 454 -20.02 -7.08 8.41
C CYS A 454 -18.99 -8.21 8.44
N TYR A 455 -19.12 -9.09 9.42
CA TYR A 455 -18.14 -10.10 9.78
C TYR A 455 -18.78 -11.47 9.80
N ARG A 456 -18.10 -12.45 9.21
CA ARG A 456 -18.50 -13.85 9.20
C ARG A 456 -17.26 -14.69 9.41
N ASN A 457 -17.22 -15.48 10.47
CA ASN A 457 -16.10 -16.38 10.70
C ASN A 457 -16.57 -17.82 10.47
N VAL A 458 -15.70 -18.64 9.87
CA VAL A 458 -15.99 -20.03 9.44
C VAL A 458 -14.80 -20.94 9.75
N ASP A 459 -15.05 -22.24 9.91
CA ASP A 459 -14.00 -23.21 10.30
C ASP A 459 -13.20 -23.73 9.09
N LEU A 460 -13.80 -23.65 7.90
CA LEU A 460 -13.22 -24.07 6.63
C LEU A 460 -13.10 -22.87 5.70
N ASP A 461 -12.05 -22.85 4.86
CA ASP A 461 -11.93 -21.88 3.78
C ASP A 461 -12.98 -22.18 2.71
N LEU A 462 -14.10 -21.47 2.76
CA LEU A 462 -15.20 -21.61 1.79
C LEU A 462 -14.82 -21.06 0.40
N TYR A 463 -13.70 -20.36 0.31
CA TYR A 463 -13.28 -19.62 -0.88
C TYR A 463 -11.92 -20.10 -1.36
N SER A 464 -11.52 -21.35 -1.06
CA SER A 464 -10.20 -21.95 -1.35
C SER A 464 -9.74 -21.69 -2.79
N ASP A 465 -10.67 -21.79 -3.72
CA ASP A 465 -10.41 -21.77 -5.16
C ASP A 465 -10.45 -20.36 -5.77
N LEU A 466 -10.70 -19.33 -4.95
CA LEU A 466 -10.79 -17.93 -5.35
C LEU A 466 -9.51 -17.16 -5.01
N THR A 467 -9.21 -16.18 -5.84
CA THR A 467 -8.07 -15.27 -5.76
C THR A 467 -8.50 -13.80 -5.73
N ASP A 468 -7.55 -12.90 -5.45
CA ASP A 468 -7.81 -11.46 -5.38
C ASP A 468 -8.38 -10.93 -6.71
N GLY A 469 -9.51 -10.22 -6.64
CA GLY A 469 -10.18 -9.62 -7.79
C GLY A 469 -11.30 -10.49 -8.40
N ASP A 470 -11.36 -11.78 -8.07
CA ASP A 470 -12.38 -12.68 -8.60
C ASP A 470 -13.78 -12.22 -8.20
N ILE A 471 -14.72 -12.34 -9.14
CA ILE A 471 -16.13 -12.08 -8.92
C ILE A 471 -16.87 -13.41 -8.94
N PHE A 472 -17.65 -13.67 -7.90
CA PHE A 472 -18.41 -14.90 -7.77
C PHE A 472 -19.80 -14.61 -7.22
N LYS A 473 -20.69 -15.59 -7.41
CA LYS A 473 -22.09 -15.52 -6.99
C LYS A 473 -22.32 -16.50 -5.85
N GLU A 474 -22.76 -16.01 -4.70
CA GLU A 474 -23.12 -16.90 -3.60
C GLU A 474 -24.57 -17.36 -3.76
N LYS A 475 -24.78 -18.65 -4.05
CA LYS A 475 -26.13 -19.20 -4.29
C LYS A 475 -27.00 -19.27 -3.03
N GLN A 476 -26.39 -19.18 -1.85
CA GLN A 476 -27.05 -19.26 -0.54
C GLN A 476 -27.17 -17.89 0.14
N PHE A 477 -28.02 -17.80 1.15
CA PHE A 477 -28.05 -16.66 2.06
C PHE A 477 -26.80 -16.62 2.94
N ILE A 478 -26.29 -15.40 3.22
CA ILE A 478 -25.10 -15.22 4.07
C ILE A 478 -25.46 -14.51 5.36
N SER A 479 -25.46 -15.26 6.46
CA SER A 479 -25.50 -14.70 7.82
C SER A 479 -24.17 -14.04 8.18
N THR A 480 -24.24 -12.78 8.60
CA THR A 480 -23.09 -11.97 9.03
C THR A 480 -23.43 -11.21 10.30
N SER A 481 -22.43 -10.69 11.00
CA SER A 481 -22.61 -9.79 12.14
C SER A 481 -22.09 -8.40 11.80
N VAL A 482 -22.81 -7.35 12.17
CA VAL A 482 -22.32 -5.95 12.04
C VAL A 482 -21.34 -5.55 13.14
N VAL A 483 -21.13 -6.43 14.13
CA VAL A 483 -20.20 -6.22 15.25
C VAL A 483 -19.19 -7.36 15.29
N LYS A 484 -17.90 -7.03 15.14
CA LYS A 484 -16.82 -8.04 15.09
C LYS A 484 -16.81 -9.02 16.27
N LYS A 485 -17.13 -8.55 17.48
CA LYS A 485 -17.19 -9.36 18.70
C LYS A 485 -18.40 -10.30 18.79
N ALA A 486 -19.45 -10.02 18.01
CA ALA A 486 -20.66 -10.82 17.97
C ALA A 486 -20.61 -11.90 16.87
N ALA A 487 -19.60 -11.86 15.99
CA ALA A 487 -19.26 -12.97 15.12
C ALA A 487 -18.67 -14.14 15.93
N LEU A 488 -18.89 -15.36 15.45
CA LEU A 488 -18.35 -16.58 16.07
C LEU A 488 -16.81 -16.55 16.05
N ASP A 489 -16.15 -17.08 17.07
CA ASP A 489 -14.68 -17.20 17.03
C ASP A 489 -14.29 -18.47 16.28
N LYS A 490 -13.80 -18.33 15.04
CA LYS A 490 -13.46 -19.44 14.14
C LYS A 490 -12.19 -19.15 13.35
N LYS A 491 -11.59 -20.19 12.78
CA LYS A 491 -10.27 -20.15 12.12
C LYS A 491 -10.19 -19.10 11.00
N TYR A 492 -11.14 -19.09 10.07
CA TYR A 492 -11.15 -18.18 8.94
C TYR A 492 -12.05 -16.98 9.23
N LYS A 493 -11.52 -15.77 9.06
CA LYS A 493 -12.22 -14.52 9.32
C LYS A 493 -12.59 -13.85 7.99
N VAL A 494 -13.87 -13.75 7.70
CA VAL A 494 -14.39 -13.09 6.50
C VAL A 494 -14.93 -11.72 6.87
N THR A 495 -14.36 -10.68 6.29
CA THR A 495 -14.84 -9.30 6.39
C THR A 495 -15.53 -8.95 5.08
N ILE A 496 -16.77 -8.47 5.17
CA ILE A 496 -17.60 -8.17 4.01
C ILE A 496 -17.95 -6.68 4.04
N TYR A 497 -17.60 -5.98 2.98
CA TYR A 497 -17.99 -4.60 2.73
C TYR A 497 -19.30 -4.60 1.96
N ALA A 498 -20.40 -4.23 2.62
CA ALA A 498 -21.72 -4.13 2.02
C ALA A 498 -22.03 -2.64 1.75
N PRO A 499 -21.93 -2.16 0.50
CA PRO A 499 -22.18 -0.76 0.22
C PRO A 499 -23.66 -0.39 0.37
N LYS A 500 -23.95 0.89 0.55
CA LYS A 500 -25.29 1.45 0.43
C LYS A 500 -25.92 0.98 -0.89
N GLY A 501 -27.13 0.44 -0.81
CA GLY A 501 -27.84 -0.19 -1.93
C GLY A 501 -27.85 -1.71 -1.89
N SER A 502 -27.01 -2.34 -1.05
CA SER A 502 -26.94 -3.79 -0.92
C SER A 502 -28.28 -4.40 -0.49
N LYS A 503 -28.69 -5.48 -1.16
CA LYS A 503 -29.89 -6.26 -0.82
C LYS A 503 -29.60 -7.15 0.40
N CYS A 504 -29.87 -6.60 1.57
CA CYS A 504 -29.66 -7.23 2.86
C CYS A 504 -30.63 -6.69 3.90
N ALA A 505 -30.80 -7.42 5.00
CA ALA A 505 -31.70 -7.03 6.07
C ALA A 505 -31.05 -7.18 7.45
N TYR A 506 -31.22 -6.16 8.30
CA TYR A 506 -30.79 -6.22 9.69
C TYR A 506 -31.89 -6.89 10.53
N ILE A 507 -31.67 -8.15 10.89
CA ILE A 507 -32.73 -9.03 11.42
C ILE A 507 -32.68 -9.20 12.94
N GLU A 508 -31.94 -8.37 13.67
CA GLU A 508 -31.77 -8.49 15.13
C GLU A 508 -33.09 -8.72 15.88
N LYS A 509 -34.14 -7.94 15.56
CA LYS A 509 -35.44 -8.01 16.26
C LYS A 509 -36.28 -9.24 15.89
N LEU A 510 -36.03 -9.85 14.74
CA LEU A 510 -36.72 -11.06 14.27
C LEU A 510 -35.90 -12.34 14.52
N SER A 511 -34.61 -12.19 14.83
CA SER A 511 -33.72 -13.31 15.11
C SER A 511 -33.94 -13.83 16.53
N LYS A 512 -33.92 -15.15 16.70
CA LYS A 512 -33.87 -15.74 18.05
C LYS A 512 -32.55 -15.44 18.77
N TYR A 513 -31.51 -15.04 18.04
CA TYR A 513 -30.19 -14.73 18.58
C TYR A 513 -29.85 -13.24 18.39
N PRO A 514 -30.58 -12.31 19.03
CA PRO A 514 -30.39 -10.86 18.82
C PRO A 514 -28.97 -10.39 19.18
N LYS A 515 -28.26 -11.11 20.05
CA LYS A 515 -26.86 -10.82 20.41
C LYS A 515 -25.88 -10.98 19.25
N GLN A 516 -26.24 -11.71 18.19
CA GLN A 516 -25.41 -11.88 17.01
C GLN A 516 -25.38 -10.63 16.12
N ARG A 517 -26.29 -9.67 16.34
CA ARG A 517 -26.37 -8.40 15.57
C ARG A 517 -26.37 -8.68 14.07
N GLU A 518 -27.27 -9.58 13.68
CA GLU A 518 -27.21 -10.23 12.38
C GLU A 518 -27.67 -9.31 11.25
N LEU A 519 -26.81 -9.17 10.23
CA LEU A 519 -27.16 -8.63 8.92
C LEU A 519 -27.16 -9.79 7.93
N LEU A 520 -28.34 -10.11 7.39
CA LEU A 520 -28.54 -11.22 6.48
C LEU A 520 -28.48 -10.71 5.04
N LEU A 521 -27.52 -11.22 4.26
CA LEU A 521 -27.39 -10.92 2.83
C LEU A 521 -28.24 -11.91 2.03
N ASP A 522 -28.90 -11.41 0.97
CA ASP A 522 -29.75 -12.23 0.12
C ASP A 522 -28.94 -13.34 -0.58
N LYS A 523 -29.61 -14.43 -0.91
CA LYS A 523 -29.06 -15.43 -1.82
C LYS A 523 -28.82 -14.80 -3.19
N ASP A 524 -27.98 -15.44 -4.01
CA ASP A 524 -27.63 -14.98 -5.35
C ASP A 524 -26.87 -13.64 -5.39
N SER A 525 -26.41 -13.13 -4.24
CA SER A 525 -25.59 -11.93 -4.14
C SER A 525 -24.24 -12.11 -4.84
N LEU A 526 -23.80 -11.09 -5.57
CA LEU A 526 -22.49 -11.05 -6.22
C LEU A 526 -21.45 -10.47 -5.26
N PHE A 527 -20.29 -11.13 -5.20
CA PHE A 527 -19.17 -10.71 -4.38
C PHE A 527 -17.92 -10.55 -5.24
N LYS A 528 -17.15 -9.52 -4.94
CA LYS A 528 -15.77 -9.38 -5.39
C LYS A 528 -14.82 -9.73 -4.25
N VAL A 529 -13.83 -10.57 -4.51
CA VAL A 529 -12.72 -10.81 -3.58
C VAL A 529 -11.82 -9.57 -3.57
N ILE A 530 -11.80 -8.85 -2.45
CA ILE A 530 -10.95 -7.67 -2.27
C ILE A 530 -9.54 -8.11 -1.88
N SER A 531 -9.43 -9.07 -0.97
CA SER A 531 -8.15 -9.63 -0.53
C SER A 531 -8.36 -11.00 0.09
N LYS A 532 -7.43 -11.93 -0.21
CA LYS A 532 -7.36 -13.22 0.44
C LYS A 532 -5.96 -13.46 1.02
N LYS A 533 -5.90 -13.64 2.34
CA LYS A 533 -4.73 -14.07 3.10
C LYS A 533 -5.00 -15.46 3.68
N GLU A 534 -3.99 -16.08 4.31
CA GLU A 534 -4.06 -17.46 4.79
C GLU A 534 -5.32 -17.78 5.62
N ASN A 535 -5.70 -16.91 6.57
CA ASN A 535 -6.90 -17.08 7.40
C ASN A 535 -7.85 -15.85 7.39
N GLU A 536 -7.59 -14.85 6.54
CA GLU A 536 -8.39 -13.62 6.48
C GLU A 536 -8.83 -13.35 5.05
N ILE A 537 -10.13 -13.12 4.87
CA ILE A 537 -10.76 -12.97 3.56
C ILE A 537 -11.58 -11.68 3.60
N GLU A 538 -11.39 -10.83 2.61
CA GLU A 538 -12.11 -9.59 2.45
C GLU A 538 -12.93 -9.64 1.15
N LEU A 539 -14.23 -9.40 1.26
CA LEU A 539 -15.17 -9.42 0.15
C LEU A 539 -15.91 -8.09 0.07
N GLN A 540 -16.33 -7.70 -1.13
CA GLN A 540 -17.25 -6.58 -1.34
C GLN A 540 -18.51 -7.08 -2.04
N VAL A 541 -19.68 -6.68 -1.55
CA VAL A 541 -20.96 -6.89 -2.24
C VAL A 541 -21.00 -5.98 -3.47
N ILE A 542 -21.32 -6.55 -4.64
CA ILE A 542 -21.57 -5.81 -5.87
C ILE A 542 -23.08 -5.56 -5.97
N ILE A 543 -23.45 -4.30 -6.24
CA ILE A 543 -24.84 -3.83 -6.35
C ILE A 543 -25.20 -3.62 -7.81
#